data_AF-E1QXG4-F1
#
_entry.id   AF-E1QXG4-F1
#
_cell.length_a   1.000
_cell.length_b   1.000
_cell.length_c   1.000
_cell.angle_alpha   90.00
_cell.angle_beta   90.00
_cell.angle_gamma   90.00
#
_symmetry.space_group_name_H-M   'P 1'
#
loop_
_entity.id
_entity.type
_entity.pdbx_description
1 polymer ?
#
loop_
_entity_poly.entity_id
_entity_poly.type
_entity_poly.pdbx_seq_one_letter_code
_entity_poly.pdbx_strand_id
1 'polypeptide(L)' 'MPSPEDIRRLERYDAFAASVRADLADVKSRMVGLRAQGRAKTATYQQLMANKLVLEGIIERLEDCGL' A
#
# COMPACT_ATOMS: atom_id res chain seq x y z
N MET A 1 13.22 7.72 -28.23
CA MET A 1 13.05 6.38 -27.63
C MET A 1 13.62 6.42 -26.23
N PRO A 2 12.91 5.97 -25.19
CA PRO A 2 13.46 5.88 -23.84
C PRO A 2 14.68 4.95 -23.85
N SER A 3 15.69 5.27 -23.04
CA SER A 3 16.86 4.42 -22.92
C SER A 3 16.51 3.12 -22.18
N PRO A 4 17.29 2.03 -22.33
CA PRO A 4 17.12 0.83 -21.51
C PRO A 4 17.15 1.10 -20.00
N GLU A 5 17.84 2.14 -19.57
CA GLU A 5 17.87 2.57 -18.17
C GLU A 5 16.55 3.24 -17.73
N ASP A 6 15.94 4.05 -18.61
CA ASP A 6 14.62 4.65 -18.35
C ASP A 6 13.54 3.58 -18.22
N ILE A 7 13.58 2.54 -19.05
CA ILE A 7 12.66 1.39 -18.97
C ILE A 7 12.83 0.66 -17.63
N ARG A 8 14.07 0.32 -17.26
CA ARG A 8 14.34 -0.33 -15.97
C ARG A 8 13.95 0.53 -14.77
N ARG A 9 14.07 1.86 -14.89
CA ARG A 9 13.62 2.78 -13.84
C ARG A 9 12.10 2.73 -13.71
N LEU A 10 11.37 2.70 -14.83
CA LEU A 10 9.91 2.57 -14.84
C LEU A 10 9.45 1.23 -14.24
N GLU A 11 10.05 0.11 -14.64
CA GLU A 11 9.74 -1.22 -14.09
C GLU A 11 9.91 -1.27 -12.56
N ARG A 12 10.92 -0.57 -12.01
CA ARG A 12 11.10 -0.48 -10.56
C ARG A 12 10.00 0.34 -9.89
N TYR A 13 9.51 1.40 -10.53
CA TYR A 13 8.39 2.19 -10.01
C TYR A 13 7.06 1.40 -10.09
N ASP A 14 6.83 0.67 -11.17
CA ASP A 14 5.67 -0.21 -11.31
C ASP A 14 5.68 -1.32 -10.24
N ALA A 15 6.84 -1.94 -10.02
CA ALA A 15 7.03 -2.94 -8.96
C ALA A 15 6.80 -2.34 -7.56
N PHE A 16 7.26 -1.10 -7.33
CA PHE A 16 7.00 -0.38 -6.09
C PHE A 16 5.49 -0.13 -5.91
N ALA A 17 4.79 0.35 -6.94
CA ALA A 17 3.36 0.58 -6.89
C ALA A 17 2.58 -0.72 -6.59
N ALA A 18 2.97 -1.83 -7.23
CA ALA A 18 2.41 -3.15 -6.94
C ALA A 18 2.66 -3.58 -5.49
N SER A 19 3.86 -3.34 -4.94
CA SER A 19 4.19 -3.64 -3.54
C SER A 19 3.32 -2.85 -2.57
N VAL A 20 3.17 -1.54 -2.78
CA VAL A 20 2.34 -0.69 -1.90
C VAL A 20 0.88 -1.13 -1.91
N ARG A 21 0.35 -1.51 -3.08
CA ARG A 21 -1.01 -2.07 -3.21
C ARG A 21 -1.15 -3.40 -2.47
N ALA A 22 -0.14 -4.27 -2.52
CA ALA A 22 -0.11 -5.53 -1.78
C ALA A 22 -0.06 -5.31 -0.26
N ASP A 23 0.76 -4.36 0.21
CA ASP A 23 0.85 -3.99 1.63
C ASP A 23 -0.50 -3.46 2.15
N LEU A 24 -1.20 -2.65 1.36
CA LEU A 24 -2.54 -2.16 1.73
C LEU A 24 -3.54 -3.31 1.84
N ALA A 25 -3.49 -4.28 0.94
CA ALA A 25 -4.35 -5.45 0.98
C ALA A 25 -4.07 -6.32 2.22
N ASP A 26 -2.80 -6.53 2.58
CA ASP A 26 -2.42 -7.26 3.79
C ASP A 26 -2.86 -6.55 5.06
N VAL A 27 -2.64 -5.23 5.16
CA VAL A 27 -3.12 -4.42 6.29
C VAL A 27 -4.64 -4.53 6.44
N LYS A 28 -5.39 -4.41 5.34
CA LYS A 28 -6.86 -4.58 5.34
C LYS A 28 -7.25 -5.99 5.83
N SER A 29 -6.58 -7.04 5.35
CA SER A 29 -6.81 -8.42 5.79
C SER A 29 -6.57 -8.60 7.29
N ARG A 30 -5.45 -8.11 7.81
CA ARG A 30 -5.13 -8.17 9.25
C ARG A 30 -6.16 -7.42 10.10
N MET A 31 -6.62 -6.26 9.63
CA MET A 31 -7.68 -5.50 10.31
C MET A 31 -9.00 -6.27 10.36
N VAL A 32 -9.39 -6.94 9.27
CA VAL A 32 -10.58 -7.81 9.24
C VAL A 32 -10.44 -8.94 10.25
N GLY A 33 -9.29 -9.60 10.31
CA GLY A 33 -9.01 -10.66 11.29
C GLY A 33 -9.11 -10.16 12.74
N LEU A 34 -8.51 -9.01 13.06
CA LEU A 34 -8.62 -8.39 14.39
C LEU A 34 -10.06 -7.99 14.73
N ARG A 35 -10.82 -7.49 13.75
CA ARG A 35 -12.22 -7.12 13.95
C ARG A 35 -13.09 -8.35 14.25
N ALA A 36 -12.87 -9.46 13.54
CA ALA A 36 -13.56 -10.73 13.78
C ALA A 36 -13.29 -11.28 15.19
N GLN A 37 -12.10 -11.00 15.75
CA GLN A 37 -11.73 -11.36 17.12
C GLN A 37 -12.20 -10.33 18.18
N GLY A 38 -12.97 -9.30 17.80
CA GLY A 38 -13.40 -8.24 18.72
C GLY A 38 -12.29 -7.25 19.13
N ARG A 39 -11.12 -7.29 18.48
CA ARG A 39 -9.92 -6.50 18.83
C ARG A 39 -9.80 -5.18 18.07
N ALA A 40 -10.91 -4.67 17.55
CA ALA A 40 -10.94 -3.44 16.74
C ALA A 40 -10.63 -2.14 17.50
N LYS A 41 -10.44 -2.19 18.82
CA LYS A 41 -10.06 -1.03 19.66
C LYS A 41 -8.64 -1.12 20.22
N THR A 42 -7.88 -2.14 19.83
CA THR A 42 -6.52 -2.34 20.33
C THR A 42 -5.54 -1.34 19.70
N ALA A 43 -4.44 -1.05 20.40
CA ALA A 43 -3.35 -0.22 19.86
C ALA A 43 -2.85 -0.77 18.50
N THR A 44 -2.79 -2.09 18.35
CA THR A 44 -2.44 -2.74 17.09
C THR A 44 -3.41 -2.41 15.96
N TYR A 45 -4.72 -2.41 16.22
CA TYR A 45 -5.71 -2.03 15.21
C TYR A 45 -5.59 -0.54 14.83
N GLN A 46 -5.34 0.33 15.79
CA GLN A 46 -5.12 1.76 15.54
C GLN A 46 -3.85 2.01 14.72
N GLN A 47 -2.76 1.30 15.01
CA GLN A 47 -1.53 1.34 14.22
C GLN A 47 -1.77 0.86 12.78
N LEU A 48 -2.49 -0.25 12.60
CA LEU A 48 -2.86 -0.74 11.26
C LEU A 48 -3.76 0.26 10.52
N MET A 49 -4.70 0.91 11.20
CA MET A 49 -5.51 1.97 10.61
C MET A 49 -4.66 3.17 10.16
N ALA A 50 -3.70 3.61 10.98
CA ALA A 50 -2.78 4.67 10.59
C ALA A 50 -1.93 4.27 9.36
N ASN A 51 -1.41 3.05 9.35
CA ASN A 51 -0.67 2.51 8.20
C ASN A 51 -1.54 2.44 6.95
N LYS A 52 -2.80 2.01 7.07
CA LYS A 52 -3.77 1.99 5.96
C LYS A 52 -3.91 3.38 5.33
N LEU A 53 -4.08 4.43 6.14
CA LEU A 53 -4.25 5.80 5.64
C LEU A 53 -2.99 6.31 4.92
N VAL A 54 -1.81 5.99 5.43
CA VAL A 54 -0.54 6.33 4.77
C VAL A 54 -0.43 5.62 3.42
N LEU A 55 -0.71 4.33 3.37
CA LEU A 55 -0.66 3.54 2.13
C LEU A 55 -1.67 4.02 1.08
N GLU A 56 -2.90 4.35 1.50
CA GLU A 56 -3.90 4.96 0.61
C GLU A 56 -3.42 6.28 0.02
N GLY A 57 -2.83 7.16 0.85
CA GLY A 57 -2.26 8.42 0.35
C GLY A 57 -1.03 8.25 -0.56
N ILE A 58 -0.27 7.16 -0.44
CA ILE A 58 0.81 6.83 -1.37
C ILE A 58 0.22 6.34 -2.70
N ILE A 59 -0.80 5.48 -2.66
CA ILE A 59 -1.46 4.96 -3.87
C ILE A 59 -2.10 6.10 -4.66
N GLU A 60 -2.81 7.03 -4.01
CA GLU A 60 -3.36 8.21 -4.70
C GLU A 60 -2.27 9.00 -5.44
N ARG A 61 -1.11 9.21 -4.80
CA ARG A 61 0.02 9.92 -5.43
C ARG A 61 0.65 9.13 -6.57
N LEU A 62 0.64 7.80 -6.52
CA LEU A 62 1.12 6.94 -7.61
C LEU A 62 0.15 7.00 -8.79
N GLU A 63 -1.15 6.95 -8.53
CA GLU A 63 -2.20 7.08 -9.54
C GLU A 63 -2.17 8.46 -10.22
N ASP A 64 -1.94 9.53 -9.46
CA ASP A 64 -1.72 10.89 -10.00
C ASP A 64 -0.51 10.96 -10.95
N CYS A 65 0.50 10.10 -10.72
CA CYS A 65 1.68 9.97 -11.59
C CYS A 65 1.47 8.99 -12.76
N GLY A 66 0.31 8.32 -12.85
CA GLY A 66 0.00 7.32 -13.87
C GLY A 66 0.58 5.92 -13.61
N LEU A 67 0.90 5.58 -12.36
CA LEU A 67 1.45 4.30 -11.90
C LEU A 67 0.41 3.44 -11.14
#